data_AF-A0A2V5P8K9-F1
#
_entry.id   AF-A0A2V5P8K9-F1
#
_cell.length_a   1.000
_cell.length_b   1.000
_cell.length_c   1.000
_cell.angle_alpha   90.00
_cell.angle_beta   90.00
_cell.angle_gamma   90.00
#
_symmetry.space_group_name_H-M   'P 1'
#
loop_
_entity.id
_entity.type
_entity.pdbx_description
1 polymer ?
#
loop_
_entity_poly.entity_id
_entity_poly.type
_entity_poly.pdbx_seq_one_letter_code
_entity_poly.pdbx_strand_id
1 'polypeptide(L)'
;MRRCPSPDGNPPERLKLLFFLLLTAGLTGCTNFYGKGIQYQIEHRYAVNDPQFVRSMGSLVEPGILASNQFSSYINGDQIFPAMLAAVRGAQKSICLETYIYWSGEVGREFADALAERAKAGVKVHVIIDWVG
;
A
#
# COMPACT_ATOMS: atom_id res chain seq x y z
N MET A 1 71.57 21.04 -0.38
CA MET A 1 70.26 21.04 0.31
C MET A 1 69.19 21.48 -0.69
N ARG A 2 68.46 20.55 -1.33
CA ARG A 2 67.31 20.89 -2.20
C ARG A 2 66.04 20.48 -1.45
N ARG A 3 65.11 21.42 -1.22
CA ARG A 3 63.79 21.14 -0.62
C ARG A 3 62.92 20.45 -1.67
N CYS A 4 62.22 19.38 -1.29
CA CYS A 4 61.07 18.87 -2.05
C CYS A 4 59.91 19.89 -1.99
N PRO A 5 59.09 20.04 -3.04
CA PRO A 5 57.81 20.73 -2.95
C PRO A 5 56.80 19.83 -2.22
N SER A 6 56.02 20.42 -1.31
CA SER A 6 54.88 19.75 -0.67
C SER A 6 53.73 19.56 -1.66
N PRO A 7 52.99 18.45 -1.63
CA PRO A 7 51.81 18.28 -2.47
C PRO A 7 50.69 19.21 -1.97
N ASP A 8 50.34 20.17 -2.80
CA ASP A 8 49.26 21.13 -2.60
C ASP A 8 47.93 20.37 -2.51
N GLY A 9 47.41 20.22 -1.28
CA GLY A 9 46.27 19.37 -0.93
C GLY A 9 44.89 19.92 -1.33
N ASN A 10 44.77 20.63 -2.45
CA ASN A 10 43.48 21.16 -2.91
C ASN A 10 43.04 20.38 -4.16
N PRO A 11 41.88 19.69 -4.13
CA PRO A 11 41.44 18.89 -5.27
C PRO A 11 41.25 19.78 -6.52
N PRO A 12 41.57 19.27 -7.72
CA PRO A 12 41.50 20.05 -8.95
C PRO A 12 40.07 20.57 -9.17
N GLU A 13 39.93 21.81 -9.63
CA GLU A 13 38.65 22.51 -9.79
C GLU A 13 37.57 21.71 -10.56
N ARG A 14 37.99 20.83 -11.48
CA ARG A 14 37.10 19.90 -12.20
C ARG A 14 36.43 18.86 -11.29
N LEU A 15 37.13 18.40 -10.25
CA LEU A 15 36.61 17.46 -9.27
C LEU A 15 35.59 18.14 -8.34
N LYS A 16 35.84 19.39 -7.94
CA LYS A 16 34.87 20.20 -7.17
C LYS A 16 33.59 20.45 -7.95
N LEU A 17 33.71 20.77 -9.25
CA LEU A 17 32.56 20.99 -10.14
C LEU A 17 31.74 19.70 -10.34
N LEU A 18 32.40 18.54 -10.47
CA LEU A 18 31.72 17.25 -10.55
C LEU A 18 30.96 16.91 -9.26
N PHE A 19 31.57 17.14 -8.09
CA PHE A 19 30.91 16.94 -6.80
C PHE A 19 29.67 17.83 -6.65
N PHE A 20 29.76 19.09 -7.08
CA PHE A 20 28.64 20.03 -7.02
C PHE A 20 27.49 19.65 -7.97
N LEU A 21 27.81 19.17 -9.18
CA LEU A 21 26.83 18.64 -10.13
C LEU A 21 26.14 17.37 -9.61
N LEU A 22 26.87 16.47 -8.95
CA LEU A 22 26.29 15.26 -8.35
C LEU A 22 25.39 15.57 -7.14
N LEU A 23 25.79 16.54 -6.30
CA LEU A 23 24.99 17.00 -5.15
C LEU A 23 23.67 17.64 -5.58
N THR A 24 23.71 18.50 -6.59
CA THR A 24 22.51 19.16 -7.13
C THR A 24 21.57 18.16 -7.82
N ALA A 25 22.11 17.21 -8.59
CA ALA A 25 21.32 16.14 -9.19
C ALA A 25 20.66 15.22 -8.14
N GLY A 26 21.37 14.86 -7.07
CA GLY A 26 20.84 14.04 -5.98
C GLY A 26 19.69 14.71 -5.22
N LEU A 27 19.83 16.02 -4.92
CA LEU A 27 18.80 16.78 -4.20
C LEU A 27 17.52 16.97 -5.03
N THR A 28 17.64 17.17 -6.35
CA THR A 28 16.49 17.34 -7.25
C THR A 28 15.72 16.02 -7.45
N GLY A 29 16.41 14.88 -7.33
CA GLY A 29 15.78 13.55 -7.36
C GLY A 29 14.87 13.28 -6.16
N CYS A 30 15.23 13.79 -4.97
CA CYS A 30 14.46 13.56 -3.74
C CYS A 30 13.10 14.29 -3.71
N THR A 31 12.96 15.43 -4.38
CA THR A 31 11.70 16.21 -4.38
C THR A 31 10.63 15.61 -5.28
N ASN A 32 11.01 14.81 -6.30
CA ASN A 32 10.07 14.20 -7.24
C ASN A 32 9.36 12.95 -6.69
N PHE A 33 9.84 12.37 -5.59
CA PHE A 33 9.21 11.21 -4.93
C PHE A 33 8.12 11.60 -3.92
N TYR A 34 8.03 12.88 -3.53
CA TYR A 34 6.90 13.36 -2.73
C TYR A 34 5.72 13.63 -3.66
N GLY A 35 4.82 12.65 -3.71
CA GLY A 35 3.69 12.56 -4.63
C GLY A 35 2.91 13.86 -4.77
N LYS A 36 2.71 14.29 -6.02
CA LYS A 36 1.63 15.22 -6.34
C LYS A 36 0.33 14.55 -5.91
N GLY A 37 -0.27 15.04 -4.83
CA GLY A 37 -1.52 14.49 -4.30
C GLY A 37 -2.55 14.31 -5.40
N ILE A 38 -3.30 13.21 -5.33
CA ILE A 38 -4.31 12.87 -6.35
C ILE A 38 -5.35 14.00 -6.38
N GLN A 39 -5.33 14.80 -7.45
CA GLN A 39 -6.26 15.92 -7.67
C GLN A 39 -7.61 15.44 -8.23
N TYR A 40 -7.74 14.14 -8.51
CA TYR A 40 -8.95 13.57 -9.08
C TYR A 40 -9.91 13.15 -7.96
N GLN A 41 -11.04 13.83 -7.85
CA GLN A 41 -12.15 13.37 -7.03
C GLN A 41 -13.10 12.55 -7.88
N ILE A 42 -13.30 11.30 -7.50
CA ILE A 42 -14.30 10.43 -8.10
C ILE A 42 -15.65 10.88 -7.56
N GLU A 43 -16.54 11.37 -8.43
CA GLU A 43 -17.91 11.67 -8.04
C GLU A 43 -18.68 10.37 -7.75
N HIS A 44 -19.09 10.20 -6.49
CA HIS A 44 -19.97 9.11 -6.10
C HIS A 44 -21.42 9.46 -6.47
N ARG A 45 -21.95 8.81 -7.51
CA ARG A 45 -23.32 9.07 -8.01
C ARG A 45 -24.43 8.44 -7.16
N TYR A 46 -24.11 7.38 -6.41
CA TYR A 46 -25.08 6.60 -5.62
C TYR A 46 -24.49 6.25 -4.26
N ALA A 47 -25.32 6.29 -3.21
CA ALA A 47 -24.96 5.76 -1.90
C ALA A 47 -25.05 4.22 -1.91
N VAL A 48 -24.36 3.54 -0.99
CA VAL A 48 -24.32 2.06 -0.93
C VAL A 48 -25.71 1.43 -0.68
N ASN A 49 -26.63 2.19 -0.07
CA ASN A 49 -28.01 1.78 0.17
C ASN A 49 -28.98 2.17 -0.98
N ASP A 50 -28.49 2.80 -2.04
CA ASP A 50 -29.30 3.16 -3.20
C ASP A 50 -29.61 1.90 -4.04
N PRO A 51 -30.88 1.65 -4.42
CA PRO A 51 -31.22 0.54 -5.31
C PRO A 51 -30.43 0.53 -6.62
N GLN A 52 -30.01 1.70 -7.11
CA GLN A 52 -29.21 1.85 -8.32
C GLN A 52 -27.76 1.36 -8.11
N PHE A 53 -27.19 1.53 -6.92
CA PHE A 53 -25.87 0.98 -6.59
C PHE A 53 -25.87 -0.54 -6.70
N VAL A 54 -26.88 -1.21 -6.14
CA VAL A 54 -27.03 -2.68 -6.19
C VAL A 54 -27.16 -3.17 -7.63
N ARG A 55 -27.92 -2.48 -8.48
CA ARG A 55 -28.06 -2.82 -9.90
C ARG A 55 -26.74 -2.70 -10.65
N SER A 56 -26.00 -1.61 -10.45
CA SER A 56 -24.71 -1.40 -11.09
C SER A 56 -23.69 -2.45 -10.63
N MET A 57 -23.55 -2.66 -9.32
CA MET A 57 -22.61 -3.64 -8.78
C MET A 57 -22.98 -5.07 -9.17
N GLY A 58 -24.28 -5.41 -9.20
CA GLY A 58 -24.76 -6.74 -9.59
C GLY A 58 -24.39 -7.14 -11.03
N SER A 59 -24.05 -6.17 -11.88
CA SER A 59 -23.57 -6.45 -13.25
C SER A 59 -22.07 -6.81 -13.32
N LEU A 60 -21.30 -6.50 -12.28
CA LEU A 60 -19.84 -6.69 -12.23
C LEU A 60 -19.42 -8.00 -11.56
N VAL A 61 -20.29 -8.58 -10.73
CA VAL A 61 -20.00 -9.79 -9.96
C VAL A 61 -20.98 -10.91 -10.31
N GLU A 62 -20.44 -12.10 -10.60
CA GLU A 62 -21.19 -13.34 -10.76
C GLU A 62 -21.00 -14.20 -9.50
N PRO A 63 -22.07 -14.71 -8.85
CA PRO A 63 -23.48 -14.72 -9.24
C PRO A 63 -24.29 -13.57 -8.60
N GLY A 64 -24.17 -12.33 -9.10
CA GLY A 64 -25.02 -11.19 -8.75
C GLY A 64 -25.03 -10.79 -7.27
N ILE A 65 -25.75 -9.71 -6.96
CA ILE A 65 -26.06 -9.32 -5.58
C ILE A 65 -27.46 -9.83 -5.22
N LEU A 66 -27.55 -10.63 -4.15
CA LEU A 66 -28.82 -11.15 -3.63
C LEU A 66 -29.43 -10.17 -2.63
N ALA A 67 -30.77 -10.18 -2.52
CA ALA A 67 -31.50 -9.30 -1.60
C ALA A 67 -31.14 -9.52 -0.12
N SER A 68 -30.59 -10.68 0.24
CA SER A 68 -30.13 -11.00 1.60
C SER A 68 -28.74 -10.49 1.94
N ASN A 69 -28.03 -9.89 0.98
CA ASN A 69 -26.68 -9.37 1.22
C ASN A 69 -26.74 -8.12 2.10
N GLN A 70 -25.82 -8.02 3.06
CA GLN A 70 -25.66 -6.83 3.90
C GLN A 70 -24.41 -6.06 3.46
N PHE A 71 -24.48 -4.73 3.49
CA PHE A 71 -23.40 -3.86 3.03
C PHE A 71 -23.09 -2.81 4.09
N SER A 72 -21.80 -2.60 4.33
CA SER A 72 -21.28 -1.51 5.16
C SER A 72 -20.19 -0.78 4.38
N SER A 73 -20.24 0.56 4.39
CA SER A 73 -19.18 1.38 3.79
C SER A 73 -18.15 1.72 4.85
N TYR A 74 -16.88 1.48 4.55
CA TYR A 74 -15.75 1.90 5.36
C TYR A 74 -14.95 2.93 4.58
N ILE A 75 -14.82 4.13 5.14
CA ILE A 75 -14.05 5.20 4.52
C ILE A 75 -12.65 5.11 5.11
N ASN A 76 -11.63 5.02 4.25
CA ASN A 76 -10.20 4.99 4.60
C ASN A 76 -9.71 3.74 5.39
N GLY A 77 -8.41 3.74 5.70
CA GLY A 77 -7.71 2.67 6.42
C GLY A 77 -8.17 2.47 7.86
N ASP A 78 -8.44 3.56 8.58
CA ASP A 78 -8.79 3.55 10.01
C ASP A 78 -10.13 2.85 10.27
N GLN A 79 -11.02 2.81 9.27
CA GLN A 79 -12.30 2.12 9.36
C GLN A 79 -12.24 0.71 8.78
N ILE A 80 -11.58 0.51 7.63
CA ILE A 80 -11.62 -0.77 6.92
C ILE A 80 -10.75 -1.85 7.57
N PHE A 81 -9.54 -1.50 8.04
CA PHE A 81 -8.62 -2.50 8.59
C PHE A 81 -9.13 -3.14 9.89
N PRO A 82 -9.68 -2.38 10.88
CA PRO A 82 -10.25 -3.01 12.06
C PRO A 82 -11.43 -3.94 11.75
N ALA A 83 -12.30 -3.56 10.80
CA ALA A 83 -13.43 -4.37 10.39
C ALA A 83 -12.98 -5.69 9.73
N MET A 84 -11.99 -5.62 8.84
CA MET A 84 -11.39 -6.81 8.22
C MET A 84 -10.72 -7.72 9.25
N LEU A 85 -9.95 -7.16 10.19
CA LEU A 85 -9.30 -7.94 11.26
C LEU A 85 -10.33 -8.61 12.17
N ALA A 86 -11.42 -7.93 12.50
CA ALA A 86 -12.52 -8.54 13.26
C ALA A 86 -13.15 -9.72 12.50
N ALA A 87 -13.36 -9.59 11.19
CA ALA A 87 -13.86 -10.68 10.35
C ALA A 87 -12.89 -11.88 10.30
N VAL A 88 -11.58 -11.62 10.16
CA VAL A 88 -10.53 -12.66 10.21
C VAL A 88 -10.57 -13.39 11.55
N ARG A 89 -10.50 -12.65 12.67
CA ARG A 89 -10.49 -13.22 14.03
C ARG A 89 -11.76 -14.02 14.33
N GLY A 90 -12.91 -13.61 13.80
CA GLY A 90 -14.19 -14.29 13.96
C GLY A 90 -14.45 -15.48 13.02
N ALA A 91 -13.57 -15.72 12.03
CA ALA A 91 -13.79 -16.77 11.04
C ALA A 91 -13.75 -18.18 11.66
N GLN A 92 -14.67 -19.03 11.21
CA GLN A 92 -14.85 -20.39 11.77
C GLN A 92 -14.56 -21.52 10.77
N LYS A 93 -14.63 -21.25 9.46
CA LYS A 93 -14.54 -22.30 8.42
C LYS A 93 -13.38 -22.08 7.46
N SER A 94 -13.34 -20.90 6.84
CA SER A 94 -12.31 -20.54 5.89
C SER A 94 -12.14 -19.04 5.80
N ILE A 95 -10.96 -18.63 5.34
CA ILE A 95 -10.59 -17.25 5.00
C ILE A 95 -9.94 -17.30 3.61
N CYS A 96 -10.45 -16.47 2.70
CA CYS A 96 -9.84 -16.22 1.40
C CYS A 96 -9.47 -14.73 1.36
N LEU A 97 -8.19 -14.43 1.31
CA LEU A 97 -7.67 -13.07 1.20
C LEU A 97 -6.92 -12.91 -0.12
N GLU A 98 -7.31 -11.93 -0.90
CA GLU A 98 -6.61 -11.50 -2.11
C GLU A 98 -6.26 -10.02 -1.96
N THR A 99 -5.00 -9.65 -2.14
CA THR A 99 -4.56 -8.26 -2.04
C THR A 99 -3.47 -7.94 -3.07
N TYR A 100 -3.54 -6.74 -3.64
CA TYR A 100 -2.55 -6.24 -4.59
C TYR A 100 -1.26 -5.80 -3.90
N ILE A 101 -1.38 -5.06 -2.79
CA ILE A 101 -0.22 -4.58 -2.03
C ILE A 101 -0.28 -5.18 -0.63
N TYR A 102 0.83 -5.77 -0.20
CA TYR A 102 1.07 -6.18 1.17
C TYR A 102 2.43 -5.66 1.61
N TRP A 103 2.44 -4.68 2.51
CA TRP A 103 3.66 -3.98 2.91
C TRP A 103 3.96 -4.18 4.40
N SER A 104 5.26 -4.13 4.74
CA SER A 104 5.73 -4.21 6.12
C SER A 104 5.25 -3.01 6.95
N GLY A 105 4.51 -3.28 8.02
CA GLY A 105 3.95 -2.26 8.91
C GLY A 105 3.15 -2.91 10.03
N GLU A 106 2.64 -2.10 10.95
CA GLU A 106 1.84 -2.57 12.09
C GLU A 106 0.61 -3.36 11.62
N VAL A 107 -0.18 -2.76 10.71
CA VAL A 107 -1.37 -3.38 10.13
C VAL A 107 -1.03 -4.71 9.43
N GLY A 108 0.01 -4.74 8.60
CA GLY A 108 0.43 -5.97 7.92
C GLY A 108 0.76 -7.09 8.92
N ARG A 109 1.50 -6.76 9.99
CA ARG A 109 1.81 -7.72 11.05
C ARG A 109 0.57 -8.23 11.76
N GLU A 110 -0.38 -7.35 12.08
CA GLU A 110 -1.65 -7.77 12.69
C GLU A 110 -2.44 -8.74 11.81
N PHE A 111 -2.47 -8.53 10.50
CA PHE A 111 -3.09 -9.46 9.57
C PHE A 111 -2.36 -10.80 9.54
N ALA A 112 -1.03 -10.79 9.42
CA ALA A 112 -0.24 -12.02 9.43
C ALA A 112 -0.46 -12.84 10.71
N ASP A 113 -0.43 -12.19 11.87
CA ASP A 113 -0.62 -12.83 13.17
C ASP A 113 -2.04 -13.41 13.29
N ALA A 114 -3.06 -12.65 12.91
CA ALA A 114 -4.45 -13.09 12.97
C ALA A 114 -4.73 -14.26 12.01
N LEU A 115 -4.21 -14.20 10.77
CA LEU A 115 -4.35 -15.28 9.79
C LEU A 115 -3.62 -16.54 10.25
N ALA A 116 -2.39 -16.40 10.77
CA ALA A 116 -1.62 -17.52 11.28
C ALA A 116 -2.28 -18.18 12.51
N GLU A 117 -2.87 -17.38 13.41
CA GLU A 117 -3.60 -17.89 14.57
C GLU A 117 -4.85 -18.67 14.14
N ARG A 118 -5.66 -18.14 13.23
CA ARG A 118 -6.84 -18.85 12.71
C ARG A 118 -6.47 -20.14 11.97
N ALA A 119 -5.38 -20.13 11.21
CA ALA A 119 -4.85 -21.33 10.57
C ALA A 119 -4.48 -22.41 11.61
N LYS A 120 -3.81 -22.02 12.70
CA LYS A 120 -3.49 -22.93 13.82
C LYS A 120 -4.75 -23.44 14.54
N ALA A 121 -5.80 -22.63 14.60
CA ALA A 121 -7.11 -23.03 15.12
C ALA A 121 -7.91 -23.96 14.18
N GLY A 122 -7.35 -24.35 13.03
CA GLY A 122 -7.97 -25.29 12.08
C GLY A 122 -8.85 -24.64 11.01
N VAL A 123 -8.89 -23.30 10.95
CA VAL A 123 -9.58 -22.58 9.87
C VAL A 123 -8.76 -22.66 8.59
N LYS A 124 -9.39 -22.94 7.44
CA LYS A 124 -8.68 -22.99 6.16
C LYS A 124 -8.32 -21.58 5.70
N VAL A 125 -7.04 -21.26 5.58
CA VAL A 125 -6.58 -19.94 5.17
C VAL A 125 -5.91 -20.00 3.80
N HIS A 126 -6.43 -19.22 2.85
CA HIS A 126 -5.92 -19.08 1.49
C HIS A 126 -5.58 -17.62 1.24
N VAL A 127 -4.32 -17.33 0.89
CA VAL A 127 -3.84 -15.98 0.64
C VAL A 127 -3.24 -15.89 -0.75
N ILE A 128 -3.68 -14.91 -1.53
CA ILE A 128 -3.13 -14.55 -2.84
C ILE A 128 -2.61 -13.12 -2.72
N ILE A 129 -1.34 -12.93 -3.09
CA ILE A 129 -0.67 -11.63 -3.09
C ILE A 129 -0.09 -11.41 -4.48
N ASP A 130 -0.33 -10.24 -5.05
CA ASP A 130 0.30 -9.86 -6.32
C ASP A 130 1.82 -9.77 -6.18
N TRP A 131 2.55 -10.29 -7.17
CA TRP A 131 4.01 -10.33 -7.16
C TRP A 131 4.66 -8.96 -7.38
N VAL A 132 4.01 -8.08 -8.15
CA VAL A 132 4.58 -6.80 -8.60
C VAL A 132 4.41 -5.68 -7.56
N GLY A 133 3.45 -5.84 -6.64
CA GLY A 133 3.01 -4.84 -5.66
C GLY A 133 4.10 -4.01 -4.99
#